data_AF-A0A0K2GI86-F1
#
_entry.id   AF-A0A0K2GI86-F1
#
_cell.length_a   1.000
_cell.length_b   1.000
_cell.length_c   1.000
_cell.angle_alpha   90.00
_cell.angle_beta   90.00
_cell.angle_gamma   90.00
#
_symmetry.space_group_name_H-M   'P 1'
#
loop_
_entity.id
_entity.type
_entity.pdbx_description
1 polymer ?
#
loop_
_entity_poly.entity_id
_entity_poly.type
_entity_poly.pdbx_seq_one_letter_code
_entity_poly.pdbx_strand_id
1 'polypeptide(L)'
;MARLDILVHRGCLSERSTLALVKEIQQELPAWHIEVRAADKQDCDVLGILVFPAFLLGGRVLATGIPRKEWLLARLKEWERSNS
;
A
#
# COMPACT_ATOMS: atom_id res chain seq x y z
N MET A 1 -5.30 13.96 6.43
CA MET A 1 -5.94 12.63 6.35
C MET A 1 -4.88 11.65 5.86
N ALA A 2 -4.63 10.58 6.61
CA ALA A 2 -3.58 9.64 6.28
C ALA A 2 -3.97 8.76 5.07
N ARG A 3 -3.03 8.57 4.14
CA ARG A 3 -3.29 7.91 2.84
C ARG A 3 -2.24 6.86 2.54
N LEU A 4 -2.69 5.68 2.14
CA LEU A 4 -1.86 4.58 1.63
C LEU A 4 -2.30 4.27 0.19
N ASP A 5 -1.38 4.39 -0.75
CA ASP A 5 -1.61 4.01 -2.15
C ASP A 5 -0.97 2.64 -2.40
N ILE A 6 -1.68 1.75 -3.09
CA ILE A 6 -1.20 0.41 -3.40
C ILE A 6 -1.32 0.16 -4.90
N LEU A 7 -0.17 -0.07 -5.53
CA LEU A 7 -0.08 -0.39 -6.95
C LEU A 7 -0.06 -1.90 -7.13
N VAL A 8 -0.90 -2.42 -8.02
CA VAL A 8 -0.99 -3.86 -8.34
C VAL A 8 -0.88 -4.08 -9.85
N HIS A 9 -0.45 -5.27 -10.27
CA HIS A 9 -0.72 -5.74 -11.62
C HIS A 9 -2.08 -6.43 -11.69
N ARG A 10 -2.95 -5.99 -12.61
CA ARG A 10 -4.28 -6.59 -12.79
C ARG A 10 -4.16 -8.06 -13.18
N GLY A 11 -4.97 -8.90 -12.54
CA GLY A 11 -5.04 -10.33 -12.83
C GLY A 11 -3.91 -11.15 -12.20
N CYS A 12 -3.00 -10.53 -11.43
CA CYS A 12 -2.01 -11.27 -10.65
C CYS A 12 -2.64 -11.84 -9.37
N LEU A 13 -2.19 -13.02 -8.93
CA LEU A 13 -2.65 -13.62 -7.66
C LEU A 13 -2.46 -12.69 -6.46
N SER A 14 -1.40 -11.86 -6.50
CA SER A 14 -1.10 -10.89 -5.46
C SER A 14 -2.14 -9.78 -5.33
N GLU A 15 -2.95 -9.50 -6.37
CA GLU A 15 -4.06 -8.54 -6.29
C GLU A 15 -5.11 -8.99 -5.26
N ARG A 16 -5.48 -10.27 -5.28
CA ARG A 16 -6.44 -10.83 -4.31
C ARG A 16 -5.90 -10.80 -2.88
N SER A 17 -4.63 -11.19 -2.70
CA SER A 17 -3.96 -11.11 -1.40
C SER A 17 -3.85 -9.67 -0.89
N THR A 18 -3.61 -8.72 -1.79
CA THR A 18 -3.58 -7.29 -1.45
C THR A 18 -4.95 -6.82 -0.99
N LEU A 19 -6.02 -7.12 -1.73
CA LEU A 19 -7.38 -6.72 -1.34
C LEU A 19 -7.81 -7.33 -0.01
N ALA A 20 -7.41 -8.56 0.30
CA ALA A 20 -7.65 -9.18 1.60
C ALA A 20 -6.92 -8.41 2.72
N LEU A 21 -5.63 -8.15 2.55
CA LEU A 21 -4.83 -7.38 3.50
C LEU A 21 -5.39 -5.96 3.72
N VAL A 22 -5.83 -5.29 2.67
CA VAL A 22 -6.45 -3.95 2.75
C VAL A 22 -7.70 -3.96 3.62
N LYS A 23 -8.57 -4.97 3.49
CA LYS A 23 -9.76 -5.09 4.33
C LYS A 23 -9.39 -5.25 5.81
N GLU A 24 -8.39 -6.06 6.10
CA GLU A 24 -7.91 -6.25 7.48
C GLU A 24 -7.32 -4.96 8.05
N ILE A 25 -6.57 -4.19 7.26
CA ILE A 25 -6.00 -2.91 7.71
C ILE A 25 -7.09 -1.85 7.90
N GLN A 26 -8.08 -1.78 7.02
CA GLN A 26 -9.17 -0.81 7.10
C GLN A 26 -10.03 -1.01 8.36
N GLN A 27 -10.15 -2.25 8.85
CA GLN A 27 -10.82 -2.55 10.12
C GLN A 27 -10.06 -1.97 11.32
N GLU A 28 -8.73 -2.02 11.29
CA GLU A 28 -7.85 -1.53 12.36
C GLU A 28 -7.60 -0.01 12.29
N LEU A 29 -7.68 0.55 11.08
CA LEU A 29 -7.40 1.96 10.77
C LEU A 29 -8.54 2.57 9.94
N PRO A 30 -9.76 2.73 10.50
CA PRO A 30 -10.93 3.17 9.74
C PRO A 30 -10.81 4.60 9.20
N ALA A 31 -9.98 5.44 9.82
CA ALA A 31 -9.74 6.82 9.38
C ALA A 31 -8.76 6.94 8.21
N TRP A 32 -8.06 5.86 7.85
CA TRP A 32 -7.11 5.86 6.75
C TRP A 32 -7.81 5.73 5.40
N HIS A 33 -7.35 6.50 4.42
CA HIS A 33 -7.74 6.30 3.03
C HIS A 33 -6.77 5.33 2.36
N ILE A 34 -7.27 4.19 1.91
CA ILE A 34 -6.47 3.18 1.22
C ILE A 34 -6.97 3.04 -0.22
N GLU A 35 -6.14 3.40 -1.18
CA GLU A 35 -6.46 3.27 -2.61
C GLU A 35 -5.66 2.12 -3.22
N VAL A 36 -6.35 1.17 -3.86
CA VAL A 36 -5.72 0.09 -4.64
C VAL A 36 -5.99 0.36 -6.11
N ARG A 37 -4.93 0.56 -6.90
CA ARG A 37 -5.06 0.79 -8.34
C ARG A 37 -4.06 -0.01 -9.15
N ALA A 38 -4.40 -0.24 -10.40
CA ALA A 38 -3.49 -0.87 -11.34
C ALA A 38 -2.28 0.05 -11.59
N ALA A 39 -1.08 -0.52 -11.57
CA ALA A 39 0.11 0.18 -12.01
C ALA A 39 0.03 0.44 -13.51
N ASP A 40 0.35 1.67 -13.92
CA ASP A 40 0.57 2.00 -15.32
C ASP A 40 2.07 2.08 -15.65
N LYS A 41 2.39 2.38 -16.92
CA LYS A 41 3.78 2.46 -17.37
C LYS A 41 4.53 3.64 -16.73
N GLN A 42 3.85 4.74 -16.45
CA GLN A 42 4.48 5.90 -15.81
C GLN A 42 4.81 5.60 -14.35
N ASP A 43 4.00 4.83 -13.64
CA ASP A 43 4.31 4.40 -12.27
C ASP A 43 5.63 3.62 -12.21
N CYS A 44 5.87 2.70 -13.15
CA CYS A 44 7.12 1.95 -13.24
C CYS A 44 8.31 2.85 -13.55
N ASP A 45 8.16 3.73 -14.54
CA ASP A 45 9.24 4.56 -15.06
C ASP A 45 9.63 5.69 -14.08
N VAL A 46 8.66 6.29 -13.39
CA VAL A 46 8.88 7.44 -12.49
C VAL A 46 9.27 6.99 -11.07
N LEU A 47 8.68 5.90 -10.57
CA LEU A 47 8.90 5.44 -9.20
C LEU A 47 9.95 4.32 -9.11
N GLY A 48 10.45 3.81 -10.24
CA GLY A 48 11.43 2.73 -10.28
C GLY A 48 10.92 1.41 -9.70
N ILE A 49 9.59 1.20 -9.70
CA ILE A 49 8.97 0.02 -9.09
C ILE A 49 9.06 -1.15 -10.07
N LEU A 50 9.85 -2.16 -9.70
CA LEU A 50 10.01 -3.40 -10.48
C LEU A 50 9.21 -4.57 -9.91
N VAL A 51 8.65 -4.42 -8.70
CA VAL A 51 8.01 -5.49 -7.95
C VAL A 51 6.65 -5.03 -7.44
N PHE A 52 5.62 -5.83 -7.72
CA PHE A 52 4.24 -5.58 -7.31
C PHE A 52 3.72 -6.68 -6.36
N PRO A 53 2.80 -6.35 -5.44
CA PRO A 53 2.25 -5.02 -5.18
C PRO A 53 3.27 -4.07 -4.55
N ALA A 54 3.10 -2.78 -4.77
CA ALA A 54 3.91 -1.75 -4.14
C ALA A 54 3.03 -0.87 -3.25
N PHE A 55 3.43 -0.69 -1.99
CA PHE A 55 2.73 0.08 -0.98
C PHE A 55 3.44 1.43 -0.86
N LEU A 56 2.72 2.52 -1.08
CA LEU A 56 3.25 3.88 -1.10
C LEU A 56 2.63 4.72 0.01
N LEU A 57 3.49 5.41 0.75
CA LEU A 57 3.11 6.31 1.82
C LEU A 57 3.67 7.70 1.52
N GLY A 58 2.78 8.68 1.30
CA GLY A 58 3.18 10.03 0.86
C GLY A 58 3.94 10.03 -0.47
N GLY A 59 3.54 9.16 -1.42
CA GLY A 59 4.18 9.03 -2.74
C GLY A 59 5.52 8.30 -2.75
N ARG A 60 6.00 7.79 -1.60
CA ARG A 60 7.25 7.02 -1.50
C ARG A 60 6.96 5.55 -1.25
N VAL A 61 7.75 4.67 -1.86
CA VAL A 61 7.63 3.22 -1.63
C VAL A 61 7.98 2.90 -0.18
N LEU A 62 7.01 2.35 0.54
CA LEU A 62 7.16 1.81 1.89
C LEU A 62 7.57 0.33 1.85
N ALA A 63 6.93 -0.45 0.96
CA ALA A 63 7.18 -1.88 0.82
C ALA A 63 6.78 -2.38 -0.58
N THR A 64 7.39 -3.49 -1.00
CA THR A 64 7.03 -4.25 -2.20
C THR A 64 6.75 -5.71 -1.84
N GLY A 65 5.92 -6.40 -2.63
CA GLY A 65 5.38 -7.71 -2.27
C GLY A 65 4.29 -7.60 -1.21
N ILE A 66 3.78 -8.73 -0.71
CA ILE A 66 2.75 -8.73 0.33
C ILE A 66 3.41 -8.66 1.72
N PRO A 67 3.37 -7.52 2.43
CA PRO A 67 3.94 -7.44 3.77
C PRO A 67 3.06 -8.16 4.79
N ARG A 68 3.64 -8.48 5.95
CA ARG A 68 2.86 -8.95 7.11
C ARG A 68 1.99 -7.80 7.64
N LYS A 69 0.75 -8.11 8.01
CA LYS A 69 -0.23 -7.13 8.51
C LYS A 69 0.31 -6.32 9.69
N GLU A 70 0.85 -7.00 10.69
CA GLU A 70 1.28 -6.39 11.95
C GLU A 70 2.42 -5.39 11.71
N TRP A 71 3.33 -5.74 10.79
CA TRP A 71 4.41 -4.86 10.39
C TRP A 71 3.88 -3.61 9.66
N LEU A 72 2.95 -3.79 8.72
CA LEU A 72 2.38 -2.67 7.97
C LEU A 72 1.61 -1.73 8.91
N LEU A 73 0.77 -2.26 9.80
CA LEU A 73 0.06 -1.46 10.80
C LEU A 73 0.99 -0.63 11.69
N ALA A 74 2.10 -1.23 12.14
CA ALA A 74 3.09 -0.51 12.95
C ALA A 74 3.69 0.68 12.19
N ARG A 75 4.01 0.50 10.90
CA ARG A 75 4.54 1.57 10.05
C ARG A 75 3.54 2.68 9.78
N LEU A 76 2.28 2.35 9.52
CA LEU A 76 1.23 3.34 9.32
C LEU A 76 1.01 4.17 10.60
N LYS A 77 0.91 3.53 11.77
CA LYS A 77 0.77 4.22 13.07
C LYS A 77 1.99 5.08 13.43
N GLU A 78 3.20 4.64 13.06
CA GLU A 78 4.42 5.44 13.22
C GLU A 78 4.39 6.70 12.35
N TRP A 79 3.97 6.56 11.10
CA TRP A 79 3.83 7.69 10.19
C TRP A 79 2.78 8.69 10.65
N GLU A 80 1.61 8.21 11.10
CA GLU A 80 0.54 9.07 11.61
C GLU A 80 1.02 9.93 12.77
N ARG A 81 1.72 9.34 13.75
CA ARG A 81 2.29 10.08 14.88
C ARG A 81 3.33 11.13 14.49
N SER A 82 4.04 10.90 13.38
CA SER A 82 5.11 11.80 12.92
C SER A 82 4.60 12.94 12.03
N ASN A 83 3.35 12.87 11.57
CA ASN A 83 2.73 13.82 10.64
C ASN A 83 1.39 14.39 11.16
N SER A 84 1.12 14.19 12.46
CA SER A 84 -0.01 14.79 13.19
C SER A 84 0.38 16.07 13.91
#